data_AF-A0A2E4EBK4-F1
#
_entry.id   AF-A0A2E4EBK4-F1
#
_cell.length_a   1.000
_cell.length_b   1.000
_cell.length_c   1.000
_cell.angle_alpha   90.00
_cell.angle_beta   90.00
_cell.angle_gamma   90.00
#
_symmetry.space_group_name_H-M   'P 1'
#
loop_
_entity.id
_entity.type
_entity.pdbx_description
1 polymer ?
#
loop_
_entity_poly.entity_id
_entity_poly.type
_entity_poly.pdbx_seq_one_letter_code
_entity_poly.pdbx_strand_id
1 'polypeptide(L)'
;MYRYKFPLKAMAGTTGIPLDTLKTWRQVSNRLNHCKLVELAHLRLKDDPAAQSDLNQDISIQDYASHLGFDNPFKTGAPIPPTTLRQWDKDGDHGRIKMFLLGYQTLLLKSALGKDWDIFKFDCALRDMGLVRSQVVRLIRADLGAAKKLLSHLPIPESA
;
A
#
# COMPACT_ATOMS: atom_id res chain seq x y z
N MET A 1 5.93 -2.83 16.21
CA MET A 1 5.10 -3.78 15.44
C MET A 1 3.69 -3.21 15.28
N TYR A 2 3.10 -3.26 14.07
CA TYR A 2 1.70 -2.85 13.83
C TYR A 2 0.74 -3.95 14.32
N ARG A 3 -0.36 -3.57 14.99
CA ARG A 3 -1.37 -4.52 15.47
C ARG A 3 -2.54 -4.55 14.48
N TYR A 4 -2.71 -5.69 13.82
CA TYR A 4 -3.80 -5.95 12.87
C TYR A 4 -5.11 -6.21 13.63
N LYS A 5 -6.21 -5.59 13.19
CA LYS A 5 -7.54 -5.64 13.82
C LYS A 5 -8.56 -6.36 12.93
N PHE A 6 -8.32 -6.46 11.62
CA PHE A 6 -9.18 -7.12 10.62
C PHE A 6 -10.68 -6.78 10.74
N PRO A 7 -11.09 -5.51 10.57
CA PRO A 7 -12.51 -5.13 10.56
C PRO A 7 -13.19 -5.59 9.25
N LEU A 8 -13.37 -6.90 9.09
CA LEU A 8 -13.68 -7.56 7.80
C LEU A 8 -14.89 -6.97 7.06
N LYS A 9 -15.98 -6.61 7.78
CA LYS A 9 -17.16 -5.98 7.17
C LYS A 9 -16.83 -4.62 6.56
N ALA A 10 -16.08 -3.79 7.28
CA ALA A 10 -15.66 -2.48 6.79
C ALA A 10 -14.67 -2.63 5.63
N MET A 11 -13.71 -3.56 5.74
CA MET A 11 -12.77 -3.87 4.68
C MET A 11 -13.48 -4.31 3.40
N ALA A 12 -14.50 -5.17 3.50
CA ALA A 12 -15.28 -5.60 2.35
C ALA A 12 -15.97 -4.41 1.66
N GLY A 13 -16.57 -3.51 2.44
CA GLY A 13 -17.22 -2.31 1.92
C GLY A 13 -16.26 -1.33 1.25
N THR A 14 -15.07 -1.10 1.83
CA THR A 14 -14.09 -0.14 1.29
C THR A 14 -13.29 -0.71 0.12
N THR A 15 -12.94 -2.00 0.17
CA THR A 15 -12.04 -2.60 -0.82
C THR A 15 -12.75 -3.38 -1.93
N GLY A 16 -14.06 -3.61 -1.81
CA GLY A 16 -14.82 -4.43 -2.75
C GLY A 16 -14.46 -5.92 -2.73
N ILE A 17 -13.56 -6.36 -1.84
CA ILE A 17 -13.23 -7.78 -1.69
C ILE A 17 -14.38 -8.47 -0.93
N PRO A 18 -14.94 -9.58 -1.44
CA PRO A 18 -16.05 -10.26 -0.79
C PRO A 18 -15.74 -10.62 0.67
N LEU A 19 -16.72 -10.42 1.56
CA LEU A 19 -16.56 -10.67 2.98
C LEU A 19 -16.13 -12.12 3.27
N ASP A 20 -16.66 -13.09 2.52
CA ASP A 20 -16.30 -14.50 2.71
C ASP A 20 -14.87 -14.78 2.25
N THR A 21 -14.40 -14.11 1.19
CA THR A 21 -12.98 -14.17 0.79
C THR A 21 -12.08 -13.65 1.92
N LEU A 22 -12.45 -12.54 2.56
CA LEU A 22 -11.69 -11.98 3.68
C LEU A 22 -11.72 -12.88 4.93
N LYS A 23 -12.86 -13.53 5.23
CA LYS A 23 -12.97 -14.52 6.30
C LYS A 23 -12.01 -15.70 6.05
N THR A 24 -12.01 -16.25 4.83
CA THR A 24 -11.11 -17.33 4.44
C THR A 24 -9.65 -16.88 4.58
N TRP A 25 -9.29 -15.71 4.04
CA TRP A 25 -7.91 -15.22 4.10
C TRP A 25 -7.39 -15.01 5.53
N ARG A 26 -8.26 -14.59 6.44
CA ARG A 26 -7.90 -14.43 7.86
C ARG A 26 -7.60 -15.76 8.54
N GLN A 27 -8.23 -16.85 8.13
CA GLN A 27 -8.13 -18.17 8.78
C GLN A 27 -6.99 -19.02 8.20
N VAL A 28 -6.67 -18.86 6.92
CA VAL A 28 -5.63 -19.66 6.28
C VAL A 28 -4.25 -19.01 6.49
N SER A 29 -3.31 -19.75 7.10
CA SER A 29 -1.98 -19.26 7.48
C SER A 29 -1.22 -18.61 6.31
N ASN A 30 -1.27 -19.22 5.12
CA ASN A 30 -0.61 -18.69 3.93
C ASN A 30 -1.34 -17.49 3.29
N ARG A 31 -2.59 -17.21 3.66
CA ARG A 31 -3.38 -16.05 3.18
C ARG A 31 -3.46 -14.93 4.21
N LEU A 32 -2.95 -15.13 5.42
CA LEU A 32 -2.97 -14.10 6.46
C LEU A 32 -2.26 -12.81 6.02
N ASN A 33 -1.16 -12.93 5.27
CA ASN A 33 -0.44 -11.78 4.72
C ASN A 33 -1.26 -11.01 3.69
N HIS A 34 -2.17 -11.68 2.97
CA HIS A 34 -3.09 -10.98 2.09
C HIS A 34 -4.00 -10.08 2.93
N CYS A 35 -4.62 -10.65 3.95
CA CYS A 35 -5.54 -9.94 4.81
C CYS A 35 -4.86 -8.73 5.48
N LYS A 36 -3.60 -8.88 5.91
CA LYS A 36 -2.80 -7.79 6.51
C LYS A 36 -2.58 -6.62 5.55
N LEU A 37 -2.23 -6.92 4.28
CA LEU A 37 -2.01 -5.87 3.27
C LEU A 37 -3.33 -5.19 2.89
N VAL A 38 -4.43 -5.94 2.77
CA VAL A 38 -5.76 -5.36 2.54
C VAL A 38 -6.19 -4.48 3.70
N GLU A 39 -5.89 -4.85 4.94
CA GLU A 39 -6.17 -3.99 6.09
C GLU A 39 -5.38 -2.67 6.01
N LEU A 40 -4.12 -2.72 5.59
CA LEU A 40 -3.33 -1.50 5.38
C LEU A 40 -3.89 -0.63 4.25
N ALA A 41 -4.30 -1.24 3.15
CA ALA A 41 -4.97 -0.53 2.05
C ALA A 41 -6.28 0.10 2.51
N HIS A 42 -7.11 -0.63 3.26
CA HIS A 42 -8.35 -0.14 3.86
C HIS A 42 -8.14 1.09 4.75
N LEU A 43 -7.14 1.04 5.63
CA LEU A 43 -6.79 2.19 6.46
C LEU A 43 -6.32 3.36 5.59
N ARG A 44 -5.47 3.11 4.60
CA ARG A 44 -4.99 4.14 3.67
C ARG A 44 -6.15 4.82 2.93
N LEU A 45 -7.11 4.07 2.42
CA LEU A 45 -8.27 4.61 1.69
C LEU A 45 -9.20 5.45 2.57
N LYS A 46 -9.22 5.20 3.89
CA LYS A 46 -9.98 6.03 4.85
C LYS A 46 -9.30 7.37 5.14
N ASP A 47 -7.98 7.35 5.21
CA ASP A 47 -7.19 8.50 5.65
C ASP A 47 -6.73 9.37 4.45
N ASP A 48 -6.78 8.84 3.23
CA ASP A 48 -6.31 9.51 2.00
C ASP A 48 -7.35 9.41 0.87
N PRO A 49 -8.18 10.44 0.68
CA PRO A 49 -9.15 10.50 -0.42
C PRO A 49 -8.51 10.42 -1.81
N ALA A 50 -7.25 10.84 -1.97
CA ALA A 50 -6.55 10.75 -3.25
C ALA A 50 -6.26 9.28 -3.60
N ALA A 51 -5.92 8.44 -2.62
CA ALA A 51 -5.76 7.01 -2.84
C ALA A 51 -7.06 6.32 -3.32
N GLN A 52 -8.24 6.81 -2.89
CA GLN A 52 -9.52 6.31 -3.37
C GLN A 52 -9.76 6.70 -4.84
N SER A 53 -9.39 7.92 -5.22
CA SER A 53 -9.43 8.38 -6.61
C SER A 53 -8.48 7.54 -7.49
N ASP A 54 -7.23 7.40 -7.08
CA ASP A 54 -6.20 6.65 -7.81
C ASP A 54 -6.60 5.18 -8.02
N LEU A 55 -7.21 4.56 -7.02
CA LEU A 55 -7.69 3.19 -7.10
C LEU A 55 -8.81 3.02 -8.14
N ASN A 56 -9.72 4.00 -8.23
CA ASN A 56 -10.88 4.00 -9.11
C ASN A 56 -10.54 4.40 -10.55
N GLN A 57 -9.31 4.85 -10.82
CA GLN A 57 -8.87 5.17 -12.17
C GLN A 57 -8.88 3.91 -13.05
N ASP A 58 -9.44 4.07 -14.25
CA ASP A 58 -9.42 3.06 -15.29
C ASP A 58 -8.06 3.05 -16.00
N ILE A 59 -7.05 2.59 -15.26
CA ILE A 59 -5.68 2.39 -15.72
C ILE A 59 -5.26 0.94 -15.53
N SER A 60 -4.28 0.52 -16.34
CA SER A 60 -3.71 -0.81 -16.26
C SER A 60 -3.06 -1.06 -14.89
N ILE A 61 -2.95 -2.33 -14.50
CA ILE A 61 -2.23 -2.71 -13.26
C ILE A 61 -0.77 -2.26 -13.32
N GLN A 62 -0.17 -2.30 -14.51
CA GLN A 62 1.23 -1.90 -14.71
C GLN A 62 1.41 -0.39 -14.45
N ASP A 63 0.50 0.43 -14.96
CA ASP A 63 0.54 1.88 -14.73
C ASP A 63 0.28 2.19 -13.26
N TYR A 64 -0.73 1.56 -12.67
CA TYR A 64 -1.03 1.71 -11.23
C TYR A 64 0.18 1.32 -10.36
N ALA A 65 0.86 0.22 -10.69
CA ALA A 65 2.09 -0.19 -10.01
C ALA A 65 3.19 0.86 -10.14
N SER A 66 3.39 1.41 -11.33
CA SER A 66 4.38 2.46 -11.60
C SER A 66 4.09 3.73 -10.80
N HIS A 67 2.82 4.16 -10.75
CA HIS A 67 2.37 5.28 -9.91
C HIS A 67 2.69 5.07 -8.43
N LEU A 68 2.59 3.82 -7.96
CA LEU A 68 2.94 3.46 -6.58
C LEU A 68 4.45 3.28 -6.35
N GLY A 69 5.29 3.35 -7.38
CA GLY A 69 6.75 3.16 -7.27
C GLY A 69 7.21 1.72 -7.41
N PHE A 70 6.40 0.87 -8.05
CA PHE A 70 6.75 -0.50 -8.40
C PHE A 70 6.93 -0.64 -9.90
N ASP A 71 8.11 -1.09 -10.33
CA ASP A 71 8.42 -1.24 -11.75
C ASP A 71 7.72 -2.47 -12.36
N ASN A 72 7.32 -3.42 -11.52
CA ASN A 72 6.57 -4.60 -11.93
C ASN A 72 5.55 -5.01 -10.85
N PRO A 73 4.24 -5.07 -11.15
CA PRO A 73 3.20 -5.41 -10.19
C PRO A 73 3.33 -6.83 -9.63
N PHE A 74 3.99 -7.74 -10.37
CA PHE A 74 4.16 -9.14 -10.01
C PHE A 74 5.52 -9.44 -9.38
N LYS A 75 6.44 -8.46 -9.30
CA LYS A 75 7.79 -8.61 -8.72
C LYS A 75 8.12 -7.45 -7.77
N THR A 76 7.22 -7.21 -6.82
CA THR A 76 7.35 -6.08 -5.88
C THR A 76 8.26 -6.36 -4.69
N GLY A 77 8.43 -7.63 -4.31
CA GLY A 77 9.03 -8.04 -3.02
C GLY A 77 8.00 -8.15 -1.89
N ALA A 78 6.72 -7.97 -2.19
CA ALA A 78 5.64 -8.16 -1.24
C ALA A 78 5.56 -9.61 -0.72
N PRO A 79 5.01 -9.83 0.49
CA PRO A 79 4.81 -11.16 1.08
C PRO A 79 3.70 -11.98 0.39
N ILE A 80 3.43 -11.70 -0.89
CA ILE A 80 2.48 -12.42 -1.75
C ILE A 80 3.28 -13.00 -2.93
N PRO A 81 3.20 -14.32 -3.17
CA PRO A 81 3.91 -14.94 -4.28
C PRO A 81 3.53 -14.32 -5.63
N PRO A 82 4.51 -14.06 -6.53
CA PRO A 82 4.26 -13.61 -7.90
C PRO A 82 3.26 -14.48 -8.68
N THR A 83 3.24 -15.79 -8.42
CA THR A 83 2.30 -16.75 -9.02
C THR A 83 0.85 -16.47 -8.64
N THR A 84 0.60 -16.09 -7.38
CA THR A 84 -0.74 -15.69 -6.90
C THR A 84 -1.21 -14.44 -7.63
N LEU A 85 -0.35 -13.42 -7.73
CA LEU A 85 -0.71 -12.17 -8.40
C LEU A 85 -1.00 -12.38 -9.88
N ARG A 86 -0.21 -13.21 -10.57
CA ARG A 86 -0.46 -13.60 -11.96
C ARG A 86 -1.75 -14.41 -12.14
N GLN A 87 -2.12 -15.23 -11.16
CA GLN A 87 -3.37 -15.96 -11.22
C GLN A 87 -4.56 -15.01 -11.13
N TRP A 88 -4.54 -14.07 -10.18
CA TRP A 88 -5.58 -13.04 -10.11
C TRP A 88 -5.68 -12.19 -11.36
N ASP A 89 -4.56 -11.86 -11.99
CA ASP A 89 -4.54 -11.12 -13.25
C ASP A 89 -5.27 -11.90 -14.35
N LYS A 90 -4.99 -13.20 -14.48
CA LYS A 90 -5.70 -14.11 -15.40
C LYS A 90 -7.18 -14.23 -15.09
N ASP A 91 -7.55 -14.19 -13.82
CA ASP A 91 -8.94 -14.29 -13.35
C ASP A 91 -9.69 -12.94 -13.49
N GLY A 92 -9.04 -11.87 -13.95
CA GLY A 92 -9.61 -10.53 -14.04
C GLY A 92 -9.76 -9.80 -12.70
N ASP A 93 -9.13 -10.31 -11.64
CA ASP A 93 -9.18 -9.79 -10.27
C ASP A 93 -8.28 -8.55 -10.08
N HIS A 94 -8.31 -7.61 -11.02
CA HIS A 94 -7.44 -6.42 -11.02
C HIS A 94 -7.59 -5.58 -9.75
N GLY A 95 -8.82 -5.47 -9.24
CA GLY A 95 -9.11 -4.76 -7.99
C GLY A 95 -8.35 -5.36 -6.79
N ARG A 96 -8.26 -6.69 -6.69
CA ARG A 96 -7.47 -7.35 -5.64
C ARG A 96 -6.00 -6.98 -5.75
N ILE A 97 -5.44 -7.03 -6.95
CA ILE A 97 -4.03 -6.69 -7.20
C ILE A 97 -3.75 -5.23 -6.83
N LYS A 98 -4.58 -4.28 -7.27
CA LYS A 98 -4.45 -2.86 -6.90
C LYS A 98 -4.45 -2.68 -5.37
N MET A 99 -5.37 -3.35 -4.65
CA MET A 99 -5.41 -3.32 -3.18
C MET A 99 -4.12 -3.83 -2.53
N PHE A 100 -3.53 -4.90 -3.06
CA PHE A 100 -2.27 -5.41 -2.54
C PHE A 100 -1.11 -4.45 -2.76
N LEU A 101 -1.04 -3.83 -3.93
CA LEU A 101 0.00 -2.85 -4.25
C LEU A 101 -0.11 -1.64 -3.31
N LEU A 102 -1.33 -1.10 -3.11
CA LEU A 102 -1.57 0.01 -2.19
C LEU A 102 -1.21 -0.35 -0.75
N GLY A 103 -1.65 -1.52 -0.28
CA GLY A 103 -1.35 -2.02 1.06
C GLY A 103 0.15 -2.22 1.29
N TYR A 104 0.86 -2.71 0.27
CA TYR A 104 2.31 -2.91 0.36
C TYR A 104 3.08 -1.59 0.31
N GLN A 105 2.69 -0.64 -0.54
CA GLN A 105 3.27 0.71 -0.52
C GLN A 105 3.09 1.35 0.87
N THR A 106 1.89 1.22 1.45
CA THR A 106 1.58 1.72 2.79
C THR A 106 2.48 1.09 3.85
N LEU A 107 2.75 -0.22 3.76
CA LEU A 107 3.68 -0.92 4.66
C LEU A 107 5.11 -0.39 4.54
N LEU A 108 5.59 -0.16 3.31
CA LEU A 108 6.94 0.36 3.04
C LEU A 108 7.10 1.77 3.62
N LEU A 109 6.13 2.65 3.36
CA LEU A 109 6.14 4.02 3.87
C LEU A 109 6.10 4.05 5.40
N LYS A 110 5.23 3.25 6.04
CA LYS A 110 5.20 3.10 7.51
C LYS A 110 6.51 2.57 8.10
N SER A 111 7.19 1.68 7.38
CA SER A 111 8.49 1.15 7.80
C SER A 111 9.60 2.21 7.78
N ALA A 112 9.49 3.20 6.90
CA ALA A 112 10.46 4.27 6.74
C ALA A 112 10.13 5.50 7.61
N LEU A 113 8.86 5.90 7.67
CA LEU A 113 8.39 7.14 8.32
C LEU A 113 7.94 6.95 9.77
N GLY A 114 7.62 5.73 10.19
CA GLY A 114 7.00 5.46 11.49
C GLY A 114 5.49 5.26 11.40
N LYS A 115 4.80 5.26 12.55
CA LYS A 115 3.37 4.89 12.64
C LYS A 115 2.40 6.07 12.54
N ASP A 116 2.88 7.26 12.90
CA ASP A 116 2.06 8.45 13.13
C ASP A 116 2.30 9.52 12.05
N TRP A 117 2.77 9.09 10.87
CA TRP A 117 3.02 10.02 9.77
C TRP A 117 1.71 10.42 9.09
N ASP A 118 1.55 11.73 8.91
CA ASP A 118 0.46 12.30 8.12
C ASP A 118 0.84 12.30 6.64
N ILE A 119 -0.08 11.76 5.84
CA ILE A 119 0.12 11.50 4.42
C ILE A 119 0.20 12.78 3.62
N PHE A 120 -0.70 13.71 3.92
CA PHE A 120 -0.80 14.98 3.23
C PHE A 120 0.44 15.82 3.53
N LYS A 121 0.83 15.92 4.80
CA LYS A 121 2.07 16.61 5.21
C LYS A 121 3.30 15.96 4.58
N PHE A 122 3.33 14.64 4.47
CA PHE A 122 4.40 13.93 3.78
C PHE A 122 4.48 14.32 2.29
N ASP A 123 3.36 14.29 1.56
CA ASP A 123 3.38 14.67 0.14
C ASP A 123 3.74 16.14 -0.08
N CYS A 124 3.31 17.04 0.81
CA CYS A 124 3.74 18.45 0.79
C CYS A 124 5.26 18.56 0.96
N ALA A 125 5.81 17.89 1.96
CA ALA A 125 7.25 17.94 2.22
C ALA A 125 8.08 17.31 1.09
N LEU A 126 7.58 16.25 0.43
CA LEU A 126 8.21 15.73 -0.78
C LEU A 126 8.22 16.73 -1.93
N ARG A 127 7.12 17.48 -2.11
CA ARG A 127 7.02 18.52 -3.14
C ARG A 127 8.06 19.62 -2.93
N ASP A 128 8.26 20.05 -1.69
CA ASP A 128 9.29 21.05 -1.34
C ASP A 128 10.71 20.58 -1.66
N MET A 129 10.94 19.25 -1.60
CA MET A 129 12.20 18.62 -1.99
C MET A 129 12.31 18.33 -3.49
N GLY A 130 11.28 18.64 -4.30
CA GLY A 130 11.22 18.28 -5.72
C GLY A 130 11.13 16.76 -5.97
N LEU A 131 10.63 16.01 -4.98
CA LEU A 131 10.49 14.56 -5.03
C LEU A 131 9.03 14.15 -5.21
N VAL A 132 8.83 12.95 -5.76
CA VAL A 132 7.51 12.29 -5.80
C VAL A 132 7.52 11.00 -5.01
N ARG A 133 6.36 10.63 -4.46
CA ARG A 133 6.19 9.45 -3.59
C ARG A 133 6.75 8.17 -4.21
N SER A 134 6.57 7.96 -5.50
CA SER A 134 7.07 6.77 -6.21
C SER A 134 8.60 6.66 -6.19
N GLN A 135 9.34 7.78 -6.23
CA GLN A 135 10.79 7.79 -6.08
C GLN A 135 11.22 7.38 -4.67
N VAL A 136 10.51 7.86 -3.64
CA VAL A 136 10.76 7.47 -2.25
C VAL A 136 10.49 5.98 -2.04
N VAL A 137 9.42 5.44 -2.61
CA VAL A 137 9.11 4.00 -2.53
C VAL A 137 10.20 3.17 -3.21
N ARG A 138 10.69 3.59 -4.38
CA ARG A 138 11.84 2.94 -5.04
C ARG A 138 13.09 2.99 -4.16
N LEU A 139 13.38 4.13 -3.53
CA LEU A 139 14.50 4.27 -2.59
C LEU A 139 14.34 3.35 -1.38
N ILE A 140 13.15 3.28 -0.76
CA ILE A 140 12.89 2.38 0.38
C ILE A 140 13.18 0.92 0.00
N ARG A 141 12.81 0.51 -1.22
CA ARG A 141 13.03 -0.85 -1.72
C ARG A 141 14.50 -1.14 -2.01
N ALA A 142 15.26 -0.14 -2.46
CA ALA A 142 16.68 -0.27 -2.75
C ALA A 142 17.55 -0.19 -1.49
N ASP A 143 17.28 0.79 -0.63
CA ASP A 143 18.02 1.07 0.60
C ASP A 143 17.12 1.78 1.64
N LEU A 144 16.57 0.98 2.57
CA LEU A 144 15.74 1.49 3.66
C LEU A 144 16.52 2.44 4.60
N GLY A 145 17.83 2.25 4.76
CA GLY A 145 18.66 3.09 5.63
C GLY A 145 18.83 4.49 5.03
N ALA A 146 19.17 4.55 3.74
CA ALA A 146 19.24 5.81 2.99
C ALA A 146 17.88 6.51 2.95
N ALA A 147 16.79 5.77 2.72
CA ALA A 147 15.44 6.32 2.76
C ALA A 147 15.13 6.95 4.12
N LYS A 148 15.41 6.26 5.23
CA LYS A 148 15.20 6.80 6.58
C LYS A 148 16.02 8.06 6.83
N LYS A 149 17.27 8.09 6.38
CA LYS A 149 18.14 9.27 6.51
C LYS A 149 17.57 10.45 5.73
N LEU A 150 17.20 10.25 4.46
CA LEU A 150 16.56 11.27 3.63
C LEU A 150 15.30 11.83 4.31
N LEU A 151 14.46 10.93 4.80
CA LEU A 151 13.16 11.26 5.39
C LEU A 151 13.26 11.86 6.79
N SER A 152 14.37 11.66 7.50
CA SER A 152 14.60 12.27 8.82
C SER A 152 14.78 13.79 8.79
N HIS A 153 15.03 14.35 7.60
CA HIS A 153 15.14 15.79 7.39
C HIS A 153 13.78 16.45 7.09
N LEU A 154 12.70 15.66 6.96
CA LEU A 154 11.37 16.22 6.78
C LEU A 154 10.91 16.90 8.06
N PRO A 155 10.33 18.11 7.99
CA PRO A 155 9.77 18.76 9.17
C PRO A 155 8.73 17.83 9.79
N ILE A 156 8.90 17.52 11.08
CA ILE A 156 7.92 16.73 11.81
C ILE A 156 6.63 17.53 11.79
N PRO A 157 5.49 16.93 11.40
CA PRO A 157 4.19 17.53 11.63
C PRO A 157 4.09 18.02 13.07
N GLU A 158 4.06 19.33 13.29
CA GLU A 158 3.60 19.83 14.59
C GLU A 158 2.22 19.22 14.82
N SER A 159 2.11 18.46 15.91
CA SER A 159 0.86 17.94 16.42
C SER A 159 -0.02 19.14 16.73
N ALA A 160 -1.06 19.33 15.90
CA ALA A 160 -2.14 20.26 16.19
C ALA A 160 -3.00 19.71 17.34
#